data_AF-A0A6N7XXH1-F1
#
_entry.id   AF-A0A6N7XXH1-F1
#
_cell.length_a   1.000
_cell.length_b   1.000
_cell.length_c   1.000
_cell.angle_alpha   90.00
_cell.angle_beta   90.00
_cell.angle_gamma   90.00
#
_symmetry.space_group_name_H-M   'P 1'
#
loop_
_entity.id
_entity.type
_entity.pdbx_description
1 polymer ?
#
loop_
_entity_poly.entity_id
_entity_poly.type
_entity_poly.pdbx_seq_one_letter_code
_entity_poly.pdbx_strand_id
1 'polypeptide(L)' 'MKYEEDLNKTNFVIDERNFINAMTLIKDIIGEDFNIEFKNDNDFVRFMNSPGDFIDNEDMVNKIKDLKELLDIMEDIYHV' A
#
# COMPACT_ATOMS: atom_id res chain seq x y z
N MET A 1 -38.76 4.75 -10.56
CA MET A 1 -37.63 5.70 -10.70
C MET A 1 -36.36 4.89 -10.59
N LYS A 2 -35.42 5.08 -11.53
CA LYS A 2 -34.05 4.59 -11.43
C LYS A 2 -33.35 5.37 -10.33
N TYR A 3 -32.69 4.68 -9.41
CA TYR A 3 -31.42 5.01 -8.76
C TYR A 3 -31.14 3.82 -7.85
N GLU A 4 -30.63 2.73 -8.45
CA GLU A 4 -29.90 1.73 -7.66
C GLU A 4 -28.50 2.35 -7.47
N GLU A 5 -28.26 2.83 -6.26
CA GLU A 5 -26.98 3.40 -5.86
C GLU A 5 -25.88 2.34 -6.04
N ASP A 6 -24.89 2.66 -6.88
CA ASP A 6 -23.59 1.99 -6.94
C ASP A 6 -22.89 2.18 -5.57
N LEU A 7 -23.30 1.39 -4.58
CA LEU A 7 -22.86 1.50 -3.18
C LEU A 7 -21.47 0.92 -2.91
N ASN A 8 -20.75 0.40 -3.92
CA ASN A 8 -19.49 -0.33 -3.73
C ASN A 8 -18.38 0.02 -4.73
N LYS A 9 -18.29 1.27 -5.16
CA LYS A 9 -17.06 1.78 -5.79
C LYS A 9 -16.58 3.00 -5.03
N THR A 10 -16.06 2.77 -3.83
CA THR A 10 -15.05 3.66 -3.28
C THR A 10 -13.87 3.56 -4.25
N ASN A 11 -13.84 4.44 -5.25
CA ASN A 11 -12.62 4.69 -6.00
C ASN A 11 -11.64 5.18 -4.94
N PHE A 12 -10.76 4.30 -4.46
CA PHE A 12 -9.66 4.66 -3.59
C PHE A 12 -8.74 5.56 -4.42
N VAL A 13 -9.07 6.85 -4.44
CA VAL A 13 -8.16 7.88 -4.95
C VAL A 13 -7.06 7.99 -3.92
N ILE A 14 -5.90 7.44 -4.25
CA ILE A 14 -4.68 7.72 -3.53
C ILE A 14 -4.36 9.20 -3.82
N ASP A 15 -4.88 10.13 -3.01
CA ASP A 15 -4.44 11.53 -3.02
C ASP A 15 -2.96 11.57 -2.60
N GLU A 16 -2.15 12.45 -3.20
CA GLU A 16 -0.71 12.62 -2.94
C GLU A 16 -0.39 12.67 -1.44
N ARG A 17 -1.26 13.29 -0.64
CA ARG A 17 -1.10 13.37 0.82
C ARG A 17 -1.23 12.01 1.52
N ASN A 18 -2.18 11.18 1.09
CA ASN A 18 -2.36 9.83 1.66
C ASN A 18 -1.20 8.92 1.27
N PHE A 19 -0.69 9.08 0.04
CA PHE A 19 0.51 8.40 -0.43
C PHE A 19 1.74 8.75 0.41
N ILE A 20 2.05 10.04 0.59
CA ILE A 20 3.20 10.49 1.38
C ILE A 20 3.10 9.99 2.82
N ASN A 21 1.91 10.04 3.42
CA ASN A 21 1.69 9.55 4.79
C ASN A 21 1.91 8.03 4.89
N ALA A 22 1.35 7.24 3.97
CA ALA A 22 1.56 5.80 3.93
C ALA A 22 3.06 5.45 3.77
N MET A 23 3.75 6.12 2.84
CA MET A 23 5.18 5.92 2.62
C MET A 23 6.03 6.27 3.86
N THR A 24 5.67 7.35 4.56
CA THR A 24 6.35 7.74 5.82
C THR A 24 6.14 6.67 6.90
N LEU A 25 4.92 6.17 7.06
CA LEU A 25 4.63 5.10 8.03
C LEU A 25 5.37 3.80 7.71
N ILE A 26 5.44 3.41 6.43
CA ILE A 26 6.19 2.21 6.02
C ILE A 26 7.68 2.39 6.35
N LYS A 27 8.26 3.57 6.07
CA LYS A 27 9.65 3.88 6.44
C LYS A 27 9.89 3.77 7.94
N ASP A 28 8.99 4.32 8.75
CA ASP A 28 9.09 4.29 10.21
C ASP A 28 9.00 2.85 10.75
N ILE A 29 8.11 2.02 10.19
CA ILE A 29 7.93 0.62 10.60
C ILE A 29 9.17 -0.23 10.23
N ILE A 30 9.68 -0.04 9.02
CA ILE A 30 10.84 -0.79 8.51
C ILE A 30 12.15 -0.28 9.13
N GLY A 31 12.15 0.96 9.61
CA GLY A 31 13.29 1.62 10.22
C GLY A 31 14.37 1.99 9.21
N GLU A 32 14.04 2.05 7.92
CA GLU A 32 15.00 2.29 6.85
C GLU A 32 14.44 3.23 5.78
N ASP A 33 15.30 4.12 5.29
CA ASP A 33 14.99 5.00 4.17
C ASP A 33 15.18 4.23 2.85
N PHE A 34 14.10 4.06 2.11
CA PHE A 34 14.13 3.61 0.72
C PHE A 34 13.93 4.79 -0.21
N ASN A 35 14.75 4.82 -1.27
CA ASN A 35 14.78 5.89 -2.26
C ASN A 35 14.11 5.38 -3.55
N ILE A 36 12.77 5.31 -3.52
CA ILE A 36 11.96 4.76 -4.61
C ILE A 36 11.22 5.91 -5.29
N GLU A 37 11.47 6.10 -6.57
CA GLU A 37 10.69 7.02 -7.40
C GLU A 37 9.50 6.29 -8.01
N PHE A 38 8.31 6.64 -7.55
CA PHE A 38 7.05 6.19 -8.12
C PHE A 38 6.62 7.15 -9.23
N LYS A 39 6.24 6.60 -10.38
CA LYS A 39 5.83 7.40 -11.55
C LYS A 39 4.34 7.67 -11.57
N ASN A 40 3.55 6.84 -10.88
CA ASN A 40 2.09 6.96 -10.79
C ASN A 40 1.53 6.16 -9.59
N ASP A 41 0.26 6.38 -9.27
CA ASP A 41 -0.43 5.75 -8.13
C ASP A 41 -0.47 4.21 -8.20
N ASN A 42 -0.50 3.62 -9.39
CA ASN A 42 -0.49 2.16 -9.53
C ASN A 42 0.86 1.57 -9.12
N ASP A 43 1.93 2.36 -9.11
CA ASP A 43 3.24 1.87 -8.72
C ASP A 43 3.30 1.60 -7.21
N PHE A 44 2.52 2.30 -6.38
CA PHE A 44 2.41 2.00 -4.95
C PHE A 44 1.73 0.65 -4.71
N VAL A 45 0.61 0.40 -5.40
CA VAL A 45 -0.08 -0.89 -5.34
C VAL A 45 0.85 -2.00 -5.83
N ARG A 46 1.60 -1.75 -6.90
CA ARG A 46 2.58 -2.71 -7.41
C ARG A 46 3.72 -2.94 -6.42
N PHE A 47 4.18 -1.91 -5.73
CA PHE A 47 5.20 -2.00 -4.70
C PHE A 47 4.77 -2.85 -3.51
N MET A 48 3.56 -2.65 -3.00
CA MET A 48 3.03 -3.47 -1.91
C MET A 48 2.87 -4.94 -2.33
N ASN A 49 2.52 -5.21 -3.60
CA ASN A 49 2.36 -6.57 -4.12
C ASN A 49 3.67 -7.27 -4.49
N SER A 50 4.61 -6.52 -5.06
CA SER A 50 5.86 -7.02 -5.64
C SER A 50 7.03 -6.08 -5.29
N PRO A 51 7.42 -5.95 -4.02
CA PRO A 51 8.44 -4.99 -3.60
C PRO A 51 9.83 -5.24 -4.22
N GLY A 52 10.12 -6.49 -4.63
CA GLY A 52 11.35 -6.86 -5.33
C GLY A 52 11.49 -6.26 -6.73
N ASP A 53 10.42 -5.71 -7.31
CA ASP A 53 10.50 -4.93 -8.56
C ASP A 53 11.13 -3.53 -8.33
N PHE A 54 11.22 -3.09 -7.07
CA PHE A 54 11.61 -1.73 -6.68
C PHE A 54 12.82 -1.68 -5.75
N ILE A 55 13.04 -2.74 -4.97
CA ILE A 55 14.07 -2.83 -3.95
C ILE A 55 14.93 -4.07 -4.19
N ASP A 56 16.25 -3.89 -4.27
CA ASP A 56 17.21 -4.99 -4.40
C ASP A 56 17.59 -5.63 -3.04
N ASN A 57 17.33 -4.95 -1.93
CA ASN A 57 17.61 -5.45 -0.58
C ASN A 57 16.55 -6.49 -0.16
N GLU A 58 16.97 -7.75 -0.09
CA GLU A 58 16.12 -8.89 0.27
C GLU A 58 15.47 -8.76 1.66
N ASP A 59 16.17 -8.22 2.65
CA ASP A 59 15.62 -8.01 4.00
C ASP A 59 14.47 -6.99 3.98
N MET A 60 14.66 -5.88 3.26
CA MET A 60 13.61 -4.89 3.06
C MET A 60 12.42 -5.45 2.29
N VAL A 61 12.66 -6.24 1.24
CA VAL A 61 11.61 -6.91 0.47
C VAL A 61 10.77 -7.80 1.38
N ASN A 62 11.40 -8.56 2.28
CA ASN A 62 10.69 -9.41 3.23
C ASN A 62 9.90 -8.58 4.24
N LYS A 63 10.48 -7.52 4.81
CA LYS A 63 9.76 -6.60 5.72
C LYS A 63 8.50 -5.99 5.08
N ILE A 64 8.55 -5.60 3.81
CA ILE A 64 7.36 -5.08 3.09
C ILE A 64 6.30 -6.18 2.91
N LYS A 65 6.71 -7.41 2.59
CA LYS A 65 5.78 -8.55 2.47
C LYS A 65 5.10 -8.85 3.81
N ASP A 66 5.86 -8.89 4.90
CA ASP A 66 5.33 -9.11 6.25
C ASP A 66 4.34 -8.00 6.63
N LEU A 67 4.66 -6.74 6.31
CA LEU A 67 3.75 -5.61 6.54
C LEU A 67 2.44 -5.77 5.76
N LYS A 68 2.51 -6.19 4.50
CA LYS A 68 1.31 -6.43 3.70
C LYS A 68 0.46 -7.56 4.31
N GLU A 69 1.07 -8.67 4.69
CA GLU A 69 0.36 -9.79 5.32
C GLU A 69 -0.34 -9.34 6.62
N LEU A 70 0.30 -8.50 7.43
CA LEU A 70 -0.33 -7.91 8.61
C LEU A 70 -1.54 -7.03 8.26
N LEU A 71 -1.46 -6.22 7.21
CA LEU A 71 -2.58 -5.40 6.75
C LEU A 71 -3.74 -6.27 6.26
N ASP A 72 -3.46 -7.33 5.51
CA ASP A 72 -4.47 -8.28 5.01
C ASP A 72 -5.17 -8.97 6.20
N ILE A 73 -4.42 -9.44 7.21
CA ILE A 73 -4.98 -10.01 8.45
C ILE A 73 -5.85 -8.99 9.20
N MET A 74 -5.41 -7.73 9.29
CA MET A 74 -6.20 -6.67 9.92
C MET A 74 -7.48 -6.39 9.14
N GLU A 75 -7.41 -6.35 7.81
CA GLU A 75 -8.58 -6.18 6.95
C GLU A 75 -9.61 -7.27 7.22
N ASP A 76 -9.18 -8.53 7.31
CA ASP A 76 -10.04 -9.68 7.63
C ASP A 76 -10.69 -9.57 9.02
N ILE A 77 -9.98 -9.01 10.00
CA ILE A 77 -10.50 -8.82 11.37
C ILE A 77 -11.53 -7.69 11.43
N TYR A 78 -11.30 -6.60 10.70
CA TYR A 78 -12.13 -5.38 10.77
C TYR A 78 -13.26 -5.32 9.73
N HIS A 79 -13.24 -6.16 8.68
CA HIS A 79 -14.34 -6.33 7.72
C HIS A 79 -15.34 -7.45 8.10
N VAL A 80 -15.41 -7.82 9.39
CA VAL A 80 -16.46 -8.67 9.97
C VAL A 80 -17.76 -7.88 10.18
#